data_AF-A0A9E5TN21-F1
#
_entry.id   AF-A0A9E5TN21-F1
#
_cell.length_a   1.000
_cell.length_b   1.000
_cell.length_c   1.000
_cell.angle_alpha   90.00
_cell.angle_beta   90.00
_cell.angle_gamma   90.00
#
_symmetry.space_group_name_H-M   'P 1'
#
loop_
_entity.id
_entity.type
_entity.pdbx_description
1 polymer ?
#
loop_
_entity_poly.entity_id
_entity_poly.type
_entity_poly.pdbx_seq_one_letter_code
_entity_poly.pdbx_strand_id
1 'polypeptide(L)'
;MNTERLDLDANMERLVAALNGCPGIHTFSSCGGHPDPEPGHAPQGEFNVRFTVEPSAGGWLSLELILQACAEEAKLVAWWAAEDYLPGAVAFQLEGRGEATPDRIAEEIERAPS
;
A
#
# COMPACT_ATOMS: atom_id res chain seq x y z
N MET A 1 22.25 -1.72 -12.10
CA MET A 1 21.69 -0.79 -11.09
C MET A 1 21.70 -1.52 -9.76
N ASN A 2 22.15 -0.83 -8.71
CA ASN A 2 22.39 -1.39 -7.38
C ASN A 2 21.03 -1.67 -6.72
N THR A 3 20.58 -2.93 -6.69
CA THR A 3 19.39 -3.35 -5.95
C THR A 3 19.79 -3.58 -4.49
N GLU A 4 20.05 -2.48 -3.78
CA GLU A 4 19.88 -2.52 -2.33
C GLU A 4 18.41 -2.82 -2.09
N ARG A 5 18.15 -4.02 -1.56
CA ARG A 5 16.84 -4.40 -1.06
C ARG A 5 16.58 -3.44 0.10
N LEU A 6 15.94 -2.31 -0.18
CA LEU A 6 15.50 -1.35 0.83
C LEU A 6 14.85 -2.17 1.94
N ASP A 7 15.36 -2.01 3.17
CA ASP A 7 14.94 -2.83 4.30
C ASP A 7 13.46 -2.53 4.53
N LEU A 8 12.61 -3.49 4.16
CA LEU A 8 11.17 -3.38 4.32
C LEU A 8 10.88 -3.64 5.80
N ASP A 9 10.12 -2.75 6.44
CA ASP A 9 9.67 -2.99 7.81
C ASP A 9 8.97 -4.34 7.90
N ALA A 10 9.40 -5.18 8.84
CA ALA A 10 8.93 -6.57 8.93
C ALA A 10 7.40 -6.69 9.04
N ASN A 11 6.74 -5.71 9.68
CA ASN A 11 5.27 -5.67 9.78
C ASN A 11 4.58 -5.26 8.47
N MET A 12 5.30 -4.74 7.49
CA MET A 12 4.76 -4.33 6.18
C MET A 12 4.91 -5.42 5.11
N GLU A 13 5.76 -6.43 5.33
CA GLU A 13 6.08 -7.47 4.33
C GLU A 13 4.83 -8.13 3.73
N ARG A 14 3.89 -8.54 4.58
CA ARG A 14 2.67 -9.22 4.13
C ARG A 14 1.75 -8.30 3.33
N LEU A 15 1.53 -7.07 3.80
CA LEU A 15 0.68 -6.11 3.09
C LEU A 15 1.28 -5.72 1.73
N VAL A 16 2.58 -5.48 1.68
CA VAL A 16 3.29 -5.19 0.42
C VAL A 16 3.20 -6.38 -0.53
N ALA A 17 3.34 -7.61 -0.03
CA ALA A 17 3.19 -8.81 -0.85
C ALA A 17 1.75 -8.98 -1.37
N ALA A 18 0.73 -8.80 -0.52
CA ALA A 18 -0.68 -8.88 -0.89
C ALA A 18 -1.02 -7.84 -1.98
N LEU A 19 -0.58 -6.58 -1.80
CA LEU A 19 -0.79 -5.52 -2.80
C LEU A 19 -0.13 -5.84 -4.13
N ASN A 20 1.14 -6.26 -4.14
CA ASN A 20 1.83 -6.62 -5.40
C ASN A 20 1.32 -7.93 -6.02
N GLY A 21 0.55 -8.74 -5.27
CA GLY A 21 -0.15 -9.90 -5.80
C GLY A 21 -1.39 -9.52 -6.63
N CYS A 22 -1.92 -8.33 -6.44
CA CYS A 22 -3.08 -7.83 -7.19
C CYS A 22 -2.68 -7.41 -8.62
N PRO A 23 -3.41 -7.85 -9.67
CA PRO A 23 -3.13 -7.45 -11.04
C PRO A 23 -3.10 -5.92 -11.22
N GLY A 24 -2.04 -5.41 -11.85
CA GLY A 24 -1.89 -3.99 -12.17
C GLY A 24 -1.55 -3.08 -10.98
N ILE A 25 -1.17 -3.65 -9.83
CA ILE A 25 -0.74 -2.91 -8.64
C ILE A 25 0.77 -3.04 -8.47
N HIS A 26 1.45 -1.91 -8.22
CA HIS A 26 2.89 -1.89 -7.94
C HIS A 26 3.21 -0.97 -6.75
N THR A 27 3.71 -1.52 -5.66
CA THR A 27 4.16 -0.74 -4.50
C THR A 27 5.52 -0.12 -4.75
N PHE A 28 5.76 1.10 -4.26
CA PHE A 28 7.06 1.77 -4.41
C PHE A 28 7.57 2.47 -3.14
N SER A 29 6.75 2.55 -2.08
CA SER A 29 7.15 3.13 -0.79
C SER A 29 6.28 2.56 0.32
N SER A 30 6.85 2.33 1.50
CA SER A 30 6.11 1.91 2.69
C SER A 30 6.81 2.33 3.98
N CYS A 31 6.05 2.47 5.06
CA CYS A 31 6.54 2.69 6.42
C CYS A 31 5.57 2.04 7.40
N GLY A 32 6.09 1.18 8.29
CA GLY A 32 5.34 0.41 9.27
C GLY A 32 5.13 1.10 10.62
N GLY A 33 5.62 2.33 10.77
CA GLY A 33 5.48 3.14 11.98
C GLY A 33 6.60 2.91 13.00
N HIS A 34 7.11 3.99 13.58
CA HIS A 34 8.25 3.94 14.51
C HIS A 34 7.99 4.72 15.81
N PRO A 35 8.54 4.28 16.96
CA PRO A 35 8.34 4.95 18.26
C PRO A 35 8.90 6.38 18.28
N ASP A 36 10.02 6.62 17.61
CA ASP A 36 10.66 7.92 17.44
C ASP A 36 10.74 8.26 15.94
N PRO A 37 9.64 8.70 15.31
CA PRO A 37 9.59 8.87 13.86
C PRO A 37 10.41 10.09 13.41
N GLU A 38 11.26 9.88 12.41
CA GLU A 38 11.91 10.97 11.69
C GLU A 38 10.91 11.73 10.81
N PRO A 39 11.21 12.97 10.38
CA PRO A 39 10.34 13.71 9.48
C PRO A 39 10.01 12.91 8.21
N GLY A 40 8.73 12.60 8.01
CA GLY A 40 8.24 11.81 6.88
C GLY A 40 7.96 10.34 7.18
N HIS A 41 8.32 9.84 8.37
CA HIS A 41 7.94 8.52 8.85
C HIS A 41 6.62 8.54 9.62
N ALA A 42 5.89 7.43 9.57
CA ALA A 42 4.69 7.26 10.38
C ALA A 42 5.07 7.05 11.85
N PRO A 43 4.29 7.60 12.81
CA PRO A 43 4.46 7.27 14.23
C PRO A 43 4.05 5.81 14.51
N GLN A 44 4.50 5.27 15.64
CA GLN A 44 4.13 3.93 16.07
C GLN A 44 2.61 3.76 16.17
N GLY A 45 2.10 2.63 15.66
CA GLY A 45 0.67 2.36 15.58
C GLY A 45 -0.01 2.94 14.33
N GLU A 46 0.74 3.62 13.47
CA GLU A 46 0.29 4.01 12.13
C GLU A 46 1.16 3.33 11.08
N PHE A 47 0.64 3.18 9.88
CA PHE A 47 1.42 2.71 8.74
C PHE A 47 0.96 3.39 7.46
N ASN A 48 1.84 3.41 6.46
CA ASN A 48 1.46 3.78 5.11
C ASN A 48 2.17 2.95 4.06
N VAL A 49 1.52 2.77 2.91
CA VAL A 49 2.08 2.18 1.70
C VAL A 49 1.59 2.96 0.48
N ARG A 50 2.49 3.24 -0.45
CA ARG A 50 2.19 3.88 -1.72
C ARG A 50 2.35 2.90 -2.86
N PHE A 51 1.39 2.93 -3.77
CA PHE A 51 1.36 2.06 -4.93
C PHE A 51 0.74 2.76 -6.14
N THR A 52 1.10 2.29 -7.32
CA THR A 52 0.47 2.69 -8.59
C THR A 52 -0.56 1.67 -9.02
N VAL A 53 -1.58 2.13 -9.73
CA VAL A 53 -2.63 1.34 -10.38
C VAL A 53 -2.52 1.56 -11.88
N GLU A 54 -2.26 0.49 -12.61
CA GLU A 54 -2.28 0.50 -14.08
C GLU A 54 -3.69 0.83 -14.60
N PRO A 55 -3.81 1.59 -15.71
CA PRO A 55 -5.10 1.91 -16.32
C PRO A 55 -5.65 0.71 -17.12
N SER A 56 -5.82 -0.43 -16.46
CA SER A 56 -6.26 -1.70 -17.03
C SER A 56 -7.48 -2.24 -16.27
N ALA A 57 -8.23 -3.16 -16.88
CA ALA A 57 -9.39 -3.78 -16.22
C ALA A 57 -8.98 -4.51 -14.91
N GLY A 58 -7.80 -5.16 -14.91
CA GLY A 58 -7.24 -5.79 -13.72
C GLY A 58 -6.86 -4.76 -12.65
N GLY A 59 -6.19 -3.67 -13.03
CA GLY A 59 -5.83 -2.60 -12.09
C GLY A 59 -7.05 -1.96 -11.42
N TRP A 60 -8.11 -1.69 -12.19
CA TRP A 60 -9.35 -1.13 -11.64
C TRP A 60 -10.08 -2.11 -10.72
N LEU A 61 -10.16 -3.40 -11.09
CA LEU A 61 -10.74 -4.41 -10.21
C LEU A 61 -9.93 -4.55 -8.91
N SER A 62 -8.60 -4.62 -9.00
CA SER A 62 -7.72 -4.65 -7.83
C SER A 62 -7.94 -3.45 -6.92
N LEU A 63 -8.10 -2.24 -7.48
CA LEU A 63 -8.38 -1.04 -6.69
C LEU A 63 -9.72 -1.12 -5.96
N GLU A 64 -10.75 -1.68 -6.58
CA GLU A 64 -12.04 -1.93 -5.93
C GLU A 64 -11.90 -2.87 -4.73
N LEU A 65 -11.18 -3.99 -4.89
CA LEU A 65 -10.93 -4.95 -3.82
C LEU A 65 -10.12 -4.32 -2.66
N ILE A 66 -9.10 -3.53 -2.99
CA ILE A 66 -8.29 -2.81 -2.00
C ILE A 66 -9.15 -1.78 -1.23
N LEU A 67 -10.03 -1.06 -1.92
CA LEU A 67 -10.97 -0.12 -1.29
C LEU A 67 -11.92 -0.84 -0.34
N GLN A 68 -12.42 -2.01 -0.72
CA GLN A 68 -13.26 -2.85 0.14
C GLN A 68 -12.49 -3.35 1.36
N ALA A 69 -11.26 -3.83 1.18
CA ALA A 69 -10.39 -4.31 2.27
C ALA A 69 -10.00 -3.20 3.26
N CYS A 70 -9.89 -1.95 2.80
CA CYS A 70 -9.60 -0.82 3.68
C CYS A 70 -10.78 -0.45 4.59
N ALA A 71 -12.03 -0.67 4.13
CA ALA A 71 -13.27 -0.39 4.85
C ALA A 71 -13.20 0.90 5.73
N GLU A 72 -13.59 0.81 7.00
CA GLU A 72 -13.51 1.93 7.97
C GLU A 72 -12.13 2.01 8.67
N GLU A 73 -11.21 1.10 8.36
CA GLU A 73 -9.96 0.90 9.10
C GLU A 73 -8.78 1.68 8.52
N ALA A 74 -8.77 1.84 7.19
CA ALA A 74 -7.70 2.51 6.48
C ALA A 74 -8.24 3.53 5.48
N LYS A 75 -7.41 4.51 5.16
CA LYS A 75 -7.73 5.57 4.20
C LYS A 75 -6.90 5.40 2.94
N LEU A 76 -7.55 5.40 1.77
CA LEU A 76 -6.87 5.63 0.51
C LEU A 76 -6.89 7.12 0.15
N VAL A 77 -5.73 7.64 -0.25
CA VAL A 77 -5.54 9.02 -0.72
C VAL A 77 -4.94 8.96 -2.13
N ALA A 78 -5.58 9.59 -3.10
CA ALA A 78 -4.99 9.76 -4.43
C ALA A 78 -3.69 10.59 -4.32
N TRP A 79 -2.62 10.10 -4.91
CA TRP A 79 -1.28 10.67 -4.81
C TRP A 79 -0.80 11.14 -6.18
N TRP A 80 -0.45 12.42 -6.29
CA TRP A 80 -0.27 13.09 -7.58
C TRP A 80 1.03 12.71 -8.30
N ALA A 81 1.97 12.04 -7.62
CA ALA A 81 3.29 11.73 -8.15
C ALA A 81 3.36 10.34 -8.81
N ALA A 82 2.26 9.87 -9.44
CA ALA A 82 2.24 8.59 -10.15
C ALA A 82 3.22 8.57 -11.34
N GLU A 83 3.37 9.69 -12.05
CA GLU A 83 4.23 9.81 -13.25
C GLU A 83 5.71 9.57 -12.95
N ASP A 84 6.15 9.84 -11.72
CA ASP A 84 7.54 9.62 -11.29
C ASP A 84 7.89 8.12 -11.16
N TYR A 85 6.87 7.25 -11.09
CA TYR A 85 7.04 5.80 -10.88
C TYR A 85 6.51 4.97 -12.05
N LEU A 86 5.32 5.31 -12.56
CA LEU A 86 4.69 4.62 -13.68
C LEU A 86 3.87 5.61 -14.53
N PRO A 87 4.40 6.07 -15.67
CA PRO A 87 3.69 6.98 -16.58
C PRO A 87 2.33 6.43 -17.02
N GLY A 88 1.27 7.23 -16.89
CA GLY A 88 -0.10 6.86 -17.26
C GLY A 88 -0.87 6.06 -16.20
N ALA A 89 -0.25 5.74 -15.06
CA ALA A 89 -0.92 5.15 -13.91
C ALA A 89 -1.52 6.21 -12.97
N VAL A 90 -2.38 5.76 -12.05
CA VAL A 90 -2.83 6.57 -10.90
C VAL A 90 -2.16 6.03 -9.64
N ALA A 91 -1.62 6.90 -8.79
CA ALA A 91 -1.01 6.47 -7.53
C ALA A 91 -1.93 6.73 -6.35
N PHE A 92 -1.80 5.88 -5.34
CA PHE A 92 -2.51 5.98 -4.09
C PHE A 92 -1.55 5.81 -2.93
N GLN A 93 -1.87 6.46 -1.81
CA GLN A 93 -1.32 6.18 -0.50
C GLN A 93 -2.43 5.54 0.34
N LEU A 94 -2.18 4.35 0.86
CA LEU A 94 -2.99 3.71 1.89
C LEU A 94 -2.39 4.05 3.24
N GLU A 95 -3.21 4.59 4.15
CA GLU A 95 -2.84 4.93 5.53
C GLU A 95 -3.71 4.15 6.51
N GLY A 96 -3.09 3.41 7.42
CA GLY A 96 -3.78 2.82 8.57
C GLY A 96 -3.48 3.58 9.86
N ARG A 97 -4.49 3.71 10.74
CA ARG A 97 -4.38 4.34 12.05
C ARG A 97 -5.18 3.55 13.09
N GLY A 98 -4.89 3.81 14.37
CA GLY A 98 -5.67 3.24 15.47
C GLY A 98 -5.48 1.73 15.58
N GLU A 99 -6.55 0.96 15.41
CA GLU A 99 -6.53 -0.52 15.50
C GLU A 99 -6.21 -1.20 14.16
N ALA A 100 -6.08 -0.44 13.07
CA ALA A 100 -5.72 -1.00 11.78
C ALA A 100 -4.28 -1.53 11.80
N THR A 101 -4.07 -2.75 11.32
CA THR A 101 -2.75 -3.36 11.17
C THR A 101 -2.50 -3.71 9.71
N PRO A 102 -1.23 -3.68 9.23
CA PRO A 102 -0.93 -4.09 7.87
C PRO A 102 -1.40 -5.52 7.57
N ASP A 103 -1.25 -6.44 8.53
CA ASP A 103 -1.67 -7.84 8.40
C ASP A 103 -3.18 -7.99 8.22
N ARG A 104 -4.00 -7.21 8.95
CA ARG A 104 -5.46 -7.28 8.82
C ARG A 104 -5.93 -6.82 7.45
N ILE A 105 -5.34 -5.75 6.93
CA ILE A 105 -5.65 -5.28 5.57
C ILE A 105 -5.17 -6.30 4.52
N ALA A 106 -3.99 -6.90 4.72
CA ALA A 106 -3.49 -7.95 3.83
C ALA A 106 -4.42 -9.16 3.79
N GLU A 107 -4.93 -9.60 4.95
CA GLU A 107 -5.91 -10.68 5.05
C GLU A 107 -7.19 -10.41 4.26
N GLU A 108 -7.71 -9.18 4.35
CA GLU A 108 -8.93 -8.82 3.62
C GLU A 108 -8.69 -8.74 2.10
N ILE A 109 -7.53 -8.27 1.65
CA ILE A 109 -7.13 -8.31 0.24
C ILE A 109 -7.03 -9.76 -0.26
N GLU A 110 -6.39 -10.64 0.51
CA GLU A 110 -6.19 -12.05 0.16
C GLU A 110 -7.50 -12.87 0.14
N ARG A 111 -8.51 -12.44 0.91
CA ARG A 111 -9.85 -13.05 0.94
C ARG A 111 -10.74 -12.59 -0.21
N ALA A 112 -10.43 -11.45 -0.82
CA ALA A 112 -11.25 -10.87 -1.86
C ALA A 112 -11.22 -11.79 -3.11
N PRO A 113 -12.37 -12.08 -3.72
CA PRO A 113 -12.42 -12.97 -4.88
C PRO A 113 -11.68 -12.33 -6.07
N SER A 114 -10.71 -13.05 -6.63
CA SER A 114 -9.94 -12.68 -7.83
C SER A 114 -10.73 -12.82 -9.12
#